data_AF-A0A976D287-F1
#
_entry.id   AF-A0A976D287-F1
#
_cell.length_a   1.000
_cell.length_b   1.000
_cell.length_c   1.000
_cell.angle_alpha   90.00
_cell.angle_beta   90.00
_cell.angle_gamma   90.00
#
_symmetry.space_group_name_H-M   'P 1'
#
loop_
_entity.id
_entity.type
_entity.pdbx_description
1 polymer ?
#
loop_
_entity_poly.entity_id
_entity_poly.type
_entity_poly.pdbx_seq_one_letter_code
_entity_poly.pdbx_strand_id
1 'polypeptide(L)'
;MVLRNMLGLTLPPMLKSLFLCLLWVLLGSFTSAPPRSAKPSAHKNIGVKNKATNTPAVAPVVVLNNTTTNSALEATLVKSQSLSEKLGLSAAILQKALVGFEKLKAAGKLQNTHLLTIADFSQASHQERLYVINLETETLVQQSLVA
;
A
#
# COMPACT_ATOMS: atom_id res chain seq x y z
N MET A 1 -41.60 41.73 -43.02
CA MET A 1 -41.48 41.62 -41.54
C MET A 1 -42.48 40.55 -41.15
N VAL A 2 -42.17 39.34 -40.69
CA VAL A 2 -41.03 38.86 -39.93
C VAL A 2 -40.90 37.37 -40.21
N LEU A 3 -39.68 36.99 -40.55
CA LEU A 3 -39.14 35.64 -40.46
C LEU A 3 -39.13 35.23 -38.98
N ARG A 4 -39.77 34.12 -38.58
CA ARG A 4 -39.36 33.38 -37.36
C ARG A 4 -39.98 31.99 -37.24
N ASN A 5 -39.07 31.02 -37.20
CA ASN A 5 -39.11 29.83 -36.37
C ASN A 5 -40.00 28.66 -36.80
N MET A 6 -39.51 27.92 -37.80
CA MET A 6 -39.91 26.55 -38.13
C MET A 6 -38.85 25.52 -37.67
N LEU A 7 -38.39 25.60 -36.42
CA LEU A 7 -37.58 24.53 -35.81
C LEU A 7 -37.94 24.37 -34.33
N GLY A 8 -39.15 23.88 -34.09
CA GLY A 8 -39.60 23.38 -32.79
C GLY A 8 -39.47 21.87 -32.71
N LEU A 9 -38.28 21.31 -33.00
CA LEU A 9 -38.03 19.88 -32.82
C LEU A 9 -37.73 19.62 -31.33
N THR A 10 -38.76 19.24 -30.59
CA THR A 10 -38.68 18.88 -29.17
C THR A 10 -37.97 17.54 -29.03
N LEU A 11 -36.64 17.57 -29.02
CA LEU A 11 -35.81 16.38 -28.78
C LEU A 11 -36.10 15.80 -27.38
N PRO A 12 -36.18 14.46 -27.25
CA PRO A 12 -36.47 13.79 -25.98
C PRO A 12 -35.41 14.17 -24.92
N PRO A 13 -35.78 14.22 -23.64
CA PRO A 13 -34.89 14.69 -22.56
C PRO A 13 -33.59 13.87 -22.46
N MET A 14 -33.61 12.63 -22.94
CA MET A 14 -32.45 11.74 -22.97
C MET A 14 -31.35 12.21 -23.93
N LEU A 15 -31.71 12.89 -25.02
CA LEU A 15 -30.74 13.33 -26.04
C LEU A 15 -30.02 14.63 -25.62
N LYS A 16 -30.67 15.44 -24.77
CA LYS A 16 -30.03 16.64 -24.17
C LYS A 16 -28.93 16.25 -23.19
N SER A 17 -29.16 15.21 -22.39
CA SER A 17 -28.18 14.69 -21.43
C SER A 17 -26.95 14.10 -22.14
N LEU A 18 -27.15 13.44 -23.28
CA LEU A 18 -26.04 12.89 -24.07
C LEU A 18 -25.18 14.00 -24.70
N PHE A 19 -25.81 15.07 -25.19
CA PHE A 19 -25.10 16.24 -25.75
C PHE A 19 -24.31 17.04 -24.70
N LEU A 20 -24.84 17.19 -23.48
CA LEU A 20 -24.13 17.83 -22.37
C LEU A 20 -22.90 17.04 -21.91
N CYS A 21 -22.98 15.71 -21.91
CA CYS A 21 -21.84 14.84 -21.56
C CYS A 21 -20.70 14.94 -22.59
N LEU A 22 -21.02 14.97 -23.88
CA LEU A 22 -20.01 15.02 -24.94
C LEU A 22 -19.23 16.35 -24.94
N LEU A 23 -19.89 17.46 -24.56
CA LEU A 23 -19.27 18.79 -24.51
C LEU A 23 -18.32 18.96 -23.31
N TRP A 24 -18.54 18.23 -22.21
CA TRP A 24 -17.68 18.25 -21.03
C TRP A 24 -16.37 17.46 -21.22
N VAL A 25 -16.37 16.41 -22.06
CA VAL A 25 -15.18 15.61 -22.35
C VAL A 25 -14.16 16.35 -23.23
N LEU A 26 -14.58 17.36 -23.99
CA LEU A 26 -13.73 18.09 -24.94
C LEU A 26 -12.96 19.29 -24.33
N LEU A 27 -13.30 19.76 -23.12
CA LEU A 27 -12.65 20.93 -22.49
C LEU A 27 -11.72 20.57 -21.31
N GLY A 28 -11.63 19.30 -20.92
CA GLY A 28 -10.83 18.85 -19.78
C GLY A 28 -9.38 18.50 -20.12
N SER A 29 -8.62 19.40 -20.74
CA SER A 29 -7.16 19.23 -20.86
C SER A 29 -6.53 19.44 -19.49
N PHE A 30 -6.33 18.31 -18.80
CA PHE A 30 -5.71 18.22 -17.49
C PHE A 30 -4.33 18.89 -17.49
N THR A 31 -4.11 19.78 -16.53
CA THR A 31 -2.88 20.52 -16.33
C THR A 31 -1.76 19.55 -15.92
N SER A 32 -0.69 19.50 -16.70
CA SER A 32 0.54 18.79 -16.36
C SER A 32 1.21 19.46 -15.14
N ALA A 33 1.39 18.69 -14.07
CA ALA A 33 2.21 19.08 -12.92
C ALA A 33 3.70 18.77 -13.20
N PRO A 34 4.66 19.63 -12.82
CA PRO A 34 6.08 19.39 -13.05
C PRO A 34 6.68 18.35 -12.08
N PRO A 35 7.68 17.56 -12.50
CA PRO A 35 8.36 16.60 -11.64
C PRO A 35 9.24 17.29 -10.58
N ARG A 36 9.11 16.88 -9.32
CA ARG A 36 9.90 17.39 -8.19
C ARG A 36 11.25 16.68 -8.14
N SER A 37 12.31 17.49 -8.21
CA SER A 37 13.72 17.09 -8.05
C SER A 37 13.96 16.32 -6.75
N ALA A 38 14.49 15.09 -6.86
CA ALA A 38 14.96 14.30 -5.74
C ALA A 38 16.39 14.72 -5.36
N LYS A 39 16.58 15.18 -4.12
CA LYS A 39 17.89 15.42 -3.50
C LYS A 39 18.38 14.09 -2.89
N PRO A 40 19.57 13.57 -3.21
CA PRO A 40 20.10 12.39 -2.56
C PRO A 40 20.61 12.75 -1.16
N SER A 41 20.03 12.15 -0.13
CA SER A 41 20.52 12.26 1.24
C SER A 41 21.64 11.25 1.46
N ALA A 42 22.83 11.75 1.77
CA ALA A 42 24.03 10.97 2.03
C ALA A 42 23.85 10.10 3.28
N HIS A 43 23.91 8.78 3.13
CA HIS A 43 24.00 7.85 4.24
C HIS A 43 25.46 7.73 4.67
N LYS A 44 25.81 8.33 5.82
CA LYS A 44 27.12 8.18 6.47
C LYS A 44 27.27 6.73 6.95
N ASN A 45 28.18 5.97 6.35
CA ASN A 45 28.48 4.61 6.74
C ASN A 45 29.40 4.63 7.98
N ILE A 46 28.86 4.24 9.15
CA ILE A 46 29.66 4.04 10.36
C ILE A 46 30.25 2.64 10.27
N GLY A 47 31.55 2.57 9.98
CA GLY A 47 32.30 1.31 9.95
C GLY A 47 32.38 0.68 11.33
N VAL A 48 31.54 -0.34 11.56
CA VAL A 48 31.69 -1.26 12.69
C VAL A 48 32.80 -2.26 12.34
N LYS A 49 33.97 -2.10 12.97
CA LYS A 49 35.04 -3.09 12.93
C LYS A 49 34.68 -4.24 13.89
N ASN A 50 34.35 -5.40 13.34
CA ASN A 50 34.19 -6.63 14.12
C ASN A 50 35.58 -7.18 14.48
N LYS A 51 36.02 -6.99 15.73
CA LYS A 51 37.20 -7.66 16.28
C LYS A 51 36.75 -8.99 16.89
N ALA A 52 37.08 -10.09 16.21
CA ALA A 52 36.94 -11.43 16.76
C ALA A 52 37.97 -11.66 17.87
N THR A 53 37.51 -12.14 19.03
CA THR A 53 38.36 -12.80 20.03
C THR A 53 37.56 -13.92 20.69
N ASN A 54 38.05 -15.14 20.55
CA ASN A 54 37.47 -16.38 21.03
C ASN A 54 37.70 -16.59 22.55
N THR A 55 36.63 -16.98 23.26
CA THR A 55 36.44 -18.12 24.23
C THR A 55 37.49 -18.30 25.36
N PRO A 56 37.14 -18.56 26.66
CA PRO A 56 36.30 -19.71 27.05
C PRO A 56 35.45 -19.71 28.35
N ALA A 57 34.47 -20.62 28.34
CA ALA A 57 33.91 -21.42 29.45
C ALA A 57 32.61 -20.96 30.19
N VAL A 58 31.65 -21.91 30.17
CA VAL A 58 30.54 -22.18 31.11
C VAL A 58 29.19 -21.44 30.95
N ALA A 59 28.31 -22.01 30.12
CA ALA A 59 26.87 -22.29 30.40
C ALA A 59 26.28 -23.00 29.15
N PRO A 60 25.30 -23.92 29.27
CA PRO A 60 24.64 -24.50 28.10
C PRO A 60 23.78 -23.40 27.47
N VAL A 61 24.33 -22.71 26.48
CA VAL A 61 23.55 -21.93 25.52
C VAL A 61 22.63 -22.93 24.85
N VAL A 62 21.33 -22.81 25.11
CA VAL A 62 20.30 -23.46 24.31
C VAL A 62 20.47 -22.93 22.89
N VAL A 63 21.18 -23.70 22.07
CA VAL A 63 21.30 -23.48 20.64
C VAL A 63 19.90 -23.67 20.08
N LEU A 64 19.21 -22.58 19.80
CA LEU A 64 17.90 -22.62 19.16
C LEU A 64 18.12 -22.72 17.65
N ASN A 65 17.83 -23.91 17.14
CA ASN A 65 18.08 -24.36 15.77
C ASN A 65 17.35 -23.44 14.76
N ASN A 66 18.12 -22.65 14.03
CA ASN A 66 17.70 -21.69 12.99
C ASN A 66 17.27 -22.35 11.65
N THR A 67 16.89 -23.62 11.66
CA THR A 67 16.64 -24.42 10.45
C THR A 67 15.16 -24.46 10.05
N THR A 68 14.23 -24.18 10.97
CA THR A 68 12.77 -24.16 10.70
C THR A 68 12.28 -22.78 10.22
N THR A 69 13.08 -21.73 10.41
CA THR A 69 12.68 -20.33 10.14
C THR A 69 12.74 -19.94 8.67
N ASN A 70 13.53 -20.64 7.85
CA ASN A 70 13.72 -20.25 6.45
C ASN A 70 12.41 -20.42 5.66
N SER A 71 11.72 -21.55 5.80
CA SER A 71 10.48 -21.80 5.03
C SER A 71 9.35 -20.80 5.36
N ALA A 72 9.17 -20.43 6.63
CA ALA A 72 8.13 -19.48 7.03
C ALA A 72 8.47 -18.04 6.63
N LEU A 73 9.75 -17.66 6.66
CA LEU A 73 10.20 -16.36 6.15
C LEU A 73 10.03 -16.25 4.64
N GLU A 74 10.42 -17.29 3.88
CA GLU A 74 10.22 -17.35 2.44
C GLU A 74 8.73 -17.26 2.08
N ALA A 75 7.86 -17.99 2.78
CA ALA A 75 6.42 -17.92 2.56
C ALA A 75 5.86 -16.50 2.80
N THR A 76 6.34 -15.81 3.83
CA THR A 76 5.93 -14.44 4.12
C THR A 76 6.44 -13.47 3.06
N LEU A 77 7.66 -13.66 2.57
CA LEU A 77 8.25 -12.84 1.51
C LEU A 77 7.45 -12.98 0.20
N VAL A 78 7.17 -14.20 -0.23
CA VAL A 78 6.37 -14.48 -1.44
C VAL A 78 4.97 -13.88 -1.31
N LYS A 79 4.31 -14.07 -0.15
CA LYS A 79 2.99 -13.48 0.10
C LYS A 79 3.02 -11.95 0.09
N SER A 80 4.08 -11.34 0.62
CA SER A 80 4.21 -9.88 0.61
C SER A 80 4.40 -9.32 -0.81
N GLN A 81 5.11 -10.05 -1.68
CA GLN A 81 5.29 -9.68 -3.09
C GLN A 81 3.98 -9.80 -3.86
N SER A 82 3.26 -10.93 -3.72
CA SER A 82 1.98 -11.12 -4.43
C SER A 82 0.94 -10.08 -4.02
N LEU A 83 0.83 -9.76 -2.73
CA LEU A 83 -0.06 -8.70 -2.24
C LEU A 83 0.39 -7.31 -2.70
N SER A 84 1.70 -7.07 -2.80
CA SER A 84 2.25 -5.80 -3.29
C SER A 84 1.80 -5.53 -4.71
N GLU A 85 1.90 -6.53 -5.59
CA GLU A 85 1.47 -6.45 -6.99
C GLU A 85 -0.04 -6.23 -7.12
N LYS A 86 -0.84 -6.91 -6.28
CA LYS A 86 -2.31 -6.82 -6.29
C LYS A 86 -2.85 -5.49 -5.76
N LEU A 87 -2.24 -4.98 -4.69
CA LEU A 87 -2.77 -3.84 -3.93
C LEU A 87 -2.05 -2.52 -4.23
N GLY A 88 -0.95 -2.55 -4.98
CA GLY A 88 -0.13 -1.36 -5.24
C GLY A 88 0.58 -0.81 -4.00
N LEU A 89 0.74 -1.63 -2.94
CA LEU A 89 1.42 -1.26 -1.70
C LEU A 89 2.88 -1.72 -1.73
N SER A 90 3.76 -1.06 -0.96
CA SER A 90 5.16 -1.49 -0.86
C SER A 90 5.29 -2.90 -0.26
N ALA A 91 5.96 -3.80 -0.96
CA ALA A 91 6.28 -5.15 -0.47
C ALA A 91 7.00 -5.10 0.89
N ALA A 92 7.89 -4.12 1.11
CA ALA A 92 8.62 -3.99 2.38
C ALA A 92 7.70 -3.67 3.57
N ILE A 93 6.64 -2.88 3.34
CA ILE A 93 5.65 -2.55 4.37
C ILE A 93 4.75 -3.76 4.64
N LEU A 94 4.27 -4.42 3.57
CA LEU A 94 3.47 -5.63 3.67
C LEU A 94 4.23 -6.76 4.39
N GLN A 95 5.51 -6.95 4.08
CA GLN A 95 6.35 -7.96 4.74
C GLN A 95 6.44 -7.69 6.25
N LYS A 96 6.77 -6.45 6.65
CA LYS A 96 6.84 -6.08 8.07
C LYS A 96 5.50 -6.30 8.79
N ALA A 97 4.40 -5.89 8.15
CA ALA A 97 3.06 -6.04 8.70
C ALA A 97 2.66 -7.52 8.84
N LEU A 98 2.90 -8.35 7.82
CA LEU A 98 2.61 -9.79 7.85
C LEU A 98 3.44 -10.52 8.92
N VAL A 99 4.72 -10.18 9.09
CA VAL A 99 5.54 -10.77 10.16
C VAL A 99 4.97 -10.45 11.54
N GLY A 100 4.53 -9.21 11.77
CA GLY A 100 3.89 -8.82 13.03
C GLY A 100 2.54 -9.54 13.23
N PHE A 101 1.74 -9.60 12.17
CA PHE A 101 0.45 -10.28 12.15
C PHE A 101 0.58 -11.77 12.50
N GLU A 102 1.48 -12.52 11.85
CA GLU A 102 1.67 -13.94 12.12
C GLU A 102 2.16 -14.20 13.55
N LYS A 103 3.02 -13.32 14.10
CA LYS A 103 3.44 -13.40 15.51
C LYS A 103 2.26 -13.22 16.47
N LEU A 104 1.39 -12.24 16.22
CA LEU A 104 0.21 -11.99 17.04
C LEU A 104 -0.84 -13.10 16.90
N LYS A 105 -1.00 -13.63 15.69
CA LYS A 105 -1.87 -14.77 15.38
C LYS A 105 -1.43 -16.02 16.15
N ALA A 106 -0.14 -16.36 16.09
CA ALA A 106 0.44 -17.48 16.82
C ALA A 106 0.33 -17.31 18.34
N ALA A 107 0.38 -16.08 18.84
CA ALA A 107 0.20 -15.76 20.25
C ALA A 107 -1.27 -15.72 20.71
N GLY A 108 -2.25 -15.95 19.82
CA GLY A 108 -3.68 -15.87 20.15
C GLY A 108 -4.16 -14.46 20.51
N LYS A 109 -3.44 -13.41 20.07
CA LYS A 109 -3.73 -12.01 20.42
C LYS A 109 -4.60 -11.28 19.40
N LEU A 110 -4.96 -11.93 18.30
CA LEU A 110 -5.82 -11.36 17.27
C LEU A 110 -7.26 -11.80 17.48
N GLN A 111 -8.18 -10.84 17.55
CA GLN A 111 -9.62 -11.11 17.53
C GLN A 111 -10.12 -11.42 16.11
N ASN A 112 -9.48 -10.83 15.09
CA ASN A 112 -9.80 -11.05 13.69
C ASN A 112 -8.53 -11.47 12.94
N THR A 113 -8.54 -12.69 12.38
CA THR A 113 -7.41 -13.27 11.63
C THR A 113 -7.55 -13.13 10.11
N HIS A 114 -8.56 -12.40 9.65
CA HIS A 114 -8.84 -12.17 8.22
C HIS A 114 -8.49 -10.75 7.80
N LEU A 115 -8.48 -9.80 8.74
CA LEU A 115 -8.14 -8.40 8.46
C LEU A 115 -6.73 -8.03 8.93
N LEU A 116 -5.95 -7.45 8.02
CA LEU A 116 -4.67 -6.81 8.29
C LEU A 116 -4.84 -5.31 8.19
N THR A 117 -4.63 -4.59 9.29
CA THR A 117 -4.63 -3.12 9.30
C THR A 117 -3.21 -2.59 9.43
N ILE A 118 -2.83 -1.69 8.53
CA ILE A 118 -1.49 -1.10 8.45
C ILE A 118 -1.62 0.43 8.55
N ALA A 119 -0.94 1.04 9.52
CA ALA A 119 -0.74 2.48 9.58
C ALA A 119 0.72 2.79 9.24
N ASP A 120 0.97 3.39 8.07
CA ASP A 120 2.31 3.72 7.61
C ASP A 120 2.71 5.16 8.00
N PHE A 121 3.35 5.30 9.17
CA PHE A 121 3.83 6.59 9.65
C PHE A 121 5.05 7.15 8.89
N SER A 122 5.62 6.42 7.92
CA SER A 122 6.65 6.97 7.06
C SER A 122 6.09 7.93 5.99
N GLN A 123 4.79 7.80 5.68
CA GLN A 123 4.05 8.72 4.82
C GLN A 123 3.54 9.93 5.61
N ALA A 124 3.38 11.05 4.89
CA ALA A 124 2.93 12.30 5.50
C ALA A 124 1.49 12.18 6.03
N SER A 125 1.17 12.89 7.12
CA SER A 125 -0.14 12.78 7.80
C SER A 125 -1.34 13.22 6.97
N HIS A 126 -1.12 14.02 5.91
CA HIS A 126 -2.16 14.43 4.97
C HIS A 126 -2.39 13.42 3.84
N GLN A 127 -1.62 12.32 3.79
CA GLN A 127 -1.83 11.21 2.87
C GLN A 127 -2.65 10.12 3.53
N GLU A 128 -3.46 9.42 2.73
CA GLU A 128 -4.20 8.26 3.21
C GLU A 128 -3.25 7.08 3.44
N ARG A 129 -2.72 7.02 4.67
CA ARG A 129 -1.68 6.09 5.12
C ARG A 129 -2.19 4.97 6.04
N LEU A 130 -3.51 4.89 6.23
CA LEU A 130 -4.17 3.74 6.85
C LEU A 130 -4.69 2.80 5.75
N TYR A 131 -4.34 1.52 5.83
CA TYR A 131 -4.80 0.48 4.92
C TYR A 131 -5.46 -0.64 5.70
N VAL A 132 -6.67 -1.01 5.34
CA VAL A 132 -7.38 -2.19 5.86
C VAL A 132 -7.47 -3.20 4.74
N ILE A 133 -6.85 -4.36 4.92
CA ILE A 133 -6.70 -5.40 3.90
C ILE A 133 -7.41 -6.66 4.38
N ASN A 134 -8.25 -7.24 3.54
CA ASN A 134 -8.76 -8.59 3.76
C ASN A 134 -7.76 -9.61 3.17
N LEU A 135 -7.20 -10.45 4.03
CA LEU A 135 -6.18 -11.44 3.67
C LEU A 135 -6.74 -12.72 3.04
N GLU A 136 -8.05 -12.96 3.12
CA GLU A 136 -8.71 -14.08 2.45
C GLU A 136 -9.04 -13.75 1.00
N THR A 137 -9.61 -12.56 0.79
CA THR A 137 -9.96 -12.07 -0.55
C THR A 137 -8.80 -11.36 -1.23
N GLU A 138 -7.73 -11.06 -0.49
CA GLU A 138 -6.56 -10.29 -0.94
C GLU A 138 -6.96 -8.92 -1.52
N THR A 139 -7.91 -8.23 -0.87
CA THR A 139 -8.45 -6.93 -1.31
C THR A 139 -8.21 -5.81 -0.30
N LEU A 140 -8.03 -4.59 -0.81
CA LEU A 140 -8.05 -3.37 -0.01
C LEU A 140 -9.49 -3.02 0.33
N VAL A 141 -9.86 -3.17 1.60
CA VAL A 141 -11.21 -2.89 2.13
C VAL A 141 -11.42 -1.40 2.35
N GLN A 142 -10.40 -0.73 2.90
CA GLN A 142 -10.46 0.70 3.20
C GLN A 142 -9.08 1.33 3.13
N GLN A 143 -9.04 2.57 2.66
CA GLN A 143 -7.90 3.46 2.75
C GLN A 143 -8.37 4.80 3.33
N SER A 144 -7.63 5.37 4.29
CA SER A 144 -8.01 6.64 4.93
C SER A 144 -6.83 7.34 5.63
N LEU A 145 -7.10 8.55 6.16
CA LEU A 145 -6.16 9.33 6.97
C LEU A 145 -5.94 8.70 8.36
N VAL A 146 -4.78 9.00 8.97
CA VAL A 146 -4.47 8.64 10.36
C VAL A 146 -4.26 9.93 11.16
N ALA A 147 -5.11 10.14 12.18
CA ALA A 147 -5.07 11.29 13.08
C ALA A 147 -3.82 11.31 13.99
#